data_AF-A0A0S6U5Z0-F1
#
_entry.id   AF-A0A0S6U5Z0-F1
#
_cell.length_a   1.000
_cell.length_b   1.000
_cell.length_c   1.000
_cell.angle_alpha   90.00
_cell.angle_beta   90.00
_cell.angle_gamma   90.00
#
_symmetry.space_group_name_H-M   'P 1'
#
loop_
_entity.id
_entity.type
_entity.pdbx_description
1 polymer ?
#
loop_
_entity_poly.entity_id
_entity_poly.type
_entity_poly.pdbx_seq_one_letter_code
_entity_poly.pdbx_strand_id
1 'polypeptide(L)'
;MTEIFCALDHVLLLADYNDPEKHKHWAKHLLISLKENFNCLIEGEKISCEGIMISSNVFHTIESNGEDLLVYIFDETTDISKEIEETYLKNRDYYILKSDIVEKIKTIWNHSMGKTSDSKKIEDNYSNSYEKILNACNLKVKTPHIKDDRILNDKPKILFKMSSLIYLAAD
;
A
#
# COMPACT_ATOMS: atom_id res chain seq x y z
N MET A 1 -2.80 14.28 8.13
CA MET A 1 -3.82 14.56 7.07
C MET A 1 -3.68 13.45 6.07
N THR A 2 -4.73 12.66 5.84
CA THR A 2 -4.61 11.47 4.99
C THR A 2 -4.86 11.83 3.53
N GLU A 3 -3.95 11.47 2.64
CA GLU A 3 -4.21 11.45 1.20
C GLU A 3 -4.58 10.05 0.75
N ILE A 4 -5.63 9.94 -0.05
CA ILE A 4 -6.12 8.67 -0.59
C ILE A 4 -5.94 8.66 -2.11
N PHE A 5 -5.39 7.58 -2.66
CA PHE A 5 -5.35 7.31 -4.09
C PHE A 5 -6.09 5.99 -4.35
N CYS A 6 -7.21 6.06 -5.05
CA CYS A 6 -7.99 4.88 -5.42
C CYS A 6 -7.66 4.47 -6.85
N ALA A 7 -7.19 3.25 -7.04
CA ALA A 7 -7.06 2.59 -8.34
C ALA A 7 -8.08 1.45 -8.42
N LEU A 8 -8.13 0.79 -9.58
CA LEU A 8 -9.08 -0.28 -9.82
C LEU A 8 -8.80 -1.54 -8.99
N ASP A 9 -7.53 -1.83 -8.72
CA ASP A 9 -7.04 -3.05 -8.06
C ASP A 9 -6.47 -2.80 -6.66
N HIS A 10 -6.35 -1.54 -6.23
CA HIS A 10 -5.81 -1.18 -4.92
C HIS A 10 -6.22 0.21 -4.47
N VAL A 11 -6.05 0.45 -3.17
CA VAL A 11 -6.09 1.77 -2.56
C VAL A 11 -4.73 2.05 -1.93
N LEU A 12 -4.17 3.24 -2.15
CA LEU A 12 -3.06 3.76 -1.36
C LEU A 12 -3.56 4.82 -0.40
N LEU A 13 -3.17 4.71 0.87
CA LEU A 13 -3.28 5.75 1.86
C LEU A 13 -1.88 6.30 2.16
N LEU A 14 -1.71 7.61 2.09
CA LEU A 14 -0.58 8.32 2.70
C LEU A 14 -1.09 8.90 4.02
N ALA A 15 -0.72 8.29 5.14
CA ALA A 15 -1.30 8.63 6.43
C ALA A 15 -0.31 8.49 7.59
N ASP A 16 -0.47 9.38 8.58
CA ASP A 16 -0.02 9.20 9.94
C ASP A 16 -1.15 8.52 10.75
N TYR A 17 -1.04 7.20 10.97
CA TYR A 17 -2.01 6.48 11.78
C TYR A 17 -1.87 6.83 13.26
N ASN A 18 -2.77 7.67 13.75
CA ASN A 18 -2.99 7.88 15.17
C ASN A 18 -4.05 6.88 15.65
N ASP A 19 -3.58 5.75 16.18
CA ASP A 19 -4.38 4.79 16.98
C ASP A 19 -5.49 4.03 16.23
N PRO A 20 -5.19 3.28 15.15
CA PRO A 20 -6.17 2.40 14.53
C PRO A 20 -6.48 1.24 15.46
N GLU A 21 -7.76 0.97 15.70
CA GLU A 21 -8.19 -0.21 16.46
C GLU A 21 -7.67 -1.49 15.81
N LYS A 22 -7.45 -2.55 16.61
CA LYS A 22 -7.06 -3.86 16.09
C LYS A 22 -8.15 -4.41 15.17
N HIS A 23 -7.82 -4.66 13.91
CA HIS A 23 -8.77 -5.12 12.89
C HIS A 23 -8.16 -6.18 11.98
N LYS A 24 -8.99 -6.77 11.12
CA LYS A 24 -8.58 -7.58 9.98
C LYS A 24 -9.61 -7.45 8.89
N HIS A 25 -9.19 -7.65 7.65
CA HIS A 25 -10.10 -7.66 6.53
C HIS A 25 -9.51 -8.44 5.36
N TRP A 26 -10.36 -8.65 4.36
CA TRP A 26 -10.07 -9.44 3.18
C TRP A 26 -9.20 -8.65 2.17
N ALA A 27 -8.00 -8.26 2.59
CA ALA A 27 -7.02 -7.56 1.75
C ALA A 27 -5.60 -7.79 2.25
N LYS A 28 -4.63 -7.83 1.33
CA LYS A 28 -3.21 -7.82 1.66
C LYS A 28 -2.71 -6.39 1.76
N HIS A 29 -1.73 -6.19 2.65
CA HIS A 29 -1.13 -4.88 2.85
C HIS A 29 0.33 -4.87 2.42
N LEU A 30 0.76 -3.74 1.89
CA LEU A 30 2.16 -3.32 1.81
C LEU A 30 2.27 -1.97 2.50
N LEU A 31 2.96 -1.93 3.64
CA LEU A 31 3.20 -0.72 4.41
C LEU A 31 4.66 -0.33 4.32
N ILE A 32 4.94 0.94 4.00
CA ILE A 32 6.29 1.51 3.94
C ILE A 32 6.31 2.85 4.68
N SER A 33 7.22 3.01 5.64
CA SER A 33 7.48 4.32 6.21
C SER A 33 8.37 5.17 5.32
N LEU A 34 8.11 6.48 5.28
CA LEU A 34 8.89 7.43 4.50
C LEU A 34 10.13 7.97 5.24
N LYS A 35 10.22 7.82 6.56
CA LYS A 35 11.36 8.33 7.35
C LYS A 35 11.92 7.30 8.31
N GLU A 36 11.21 6.99 9.39
CA GLU A 36 11.70 6.14 10.49
C GLU A 36 10.92 4.84 10.66
N ASN A 37 11.31 4.01 11.62
CA ASN A 37 10.56 2.79 11.94
C ASN A 37 9.17 3.12 12.48
N PHE A 38 8.21 2.25 12.15
CA PHE A 38 6.90 2.20 12.77
C PHE A 38 6.68 0.85 13.45
N ASN A 39 5.68 0.76 14.32
CA ASN A 39 5.32 -0.52 14.94
C ASN A 39 4.07 -1.10 14.31
N CYS A 40 4.06 -2.41 14.15
CA CYS A 40 2.87 -3.21 13.87
C CYS A 40 2.62 -4.14 15.04
N LEU A 41 1.35 -4.27 15.43
CA LEU A 41 0.92 -5.35 16.33
C LEU A 41 0.20 -6.39 15.49
N ILE A 42 0.82 -7.54 15.22
CA ILE A 42 0.27 -8.58 14.34
C ILE A 42 0.08 -9.86 15.14
N GLU A 43 -1.14 -10.39 15.21
CA GLU A 43 -1.49 -11.57 16.03
C GLU A 43 -0.99 -11.50 17.49
N GLY A 44 -0.86 -10.28 18.03
CA GLY A 44 -0.39 -10.02 19.40
C GLY A 44 1.12 -9.82 19.55
N GLU A 45 1.90 -9.98 18.48
CA GLU A 45 3.33 -9.69 18.44
C GLU A 45 3.61 -8.24 18.03
N LYS A 46 4.51 -7.56 18.75
CA LYS A 46 4.96 -6.20 18.40
C LYS A 46 6.20 -6.27 17.51
N ILE A 47 6.10 -5.72 16.31
CA ILE A 47 7.14 -5.72 15.27
C ILE A 47 7.51 -4.27 14.96
N SER A 48 8.80 -3.93 15.02
CA SER A 48 9.32 -2.62 14.60
C SER A 48 10.05 -2.75 13.26
N CYS A 49 9.62 -2.02 12.23
CA CYS A 49 10.22 -2.10 10.90
C CYS A 49 9.97 -0.83 10.06
N GLU A 50 10.63 -0.72 8.91
CA GLU A 50 10.41 0.36 7.93
C GLU A 50 9.50 -0.07 6.77
N GLY A 51 9.31 -1.38 6.60
CA GLY A 51 8.47 -1.92 5.54
C GLY A 51 8.04 -3.35 5.83
N ILE A 52 6.75 -3.63 5.62
CA ILE A 52 6.15 -4.93 5.90
C ILE A 52 5.02 -5.23 4.91
N MET A 53 4.88 -6.50 4.57
CA MET A 53 3.69 -7.03 3.92
C MET A 53 2.89 -7.85 4.93
N ILE A 54 1.57 -7.68 4.93
CA ILE A 54 0.65 -8.40 5.83
C ILE A 54 -0.34 -9.20 4.99
N SER A 55 -0.54 -10.46 5.37
CA SER A 55 -1.49 -11.34 4.70
C SER A 55 -2.95 -10.93 4.96
N SER A 56 -3.84 -11.45 4.12
CA SER A 56 -5.26 -11.23 4.23
C SER A 56 -5.83 -11.94 5.46
N ASN A 57 -6.86 -11.35 6.08
CA ASN A 57 -7.53 -11.87 7.28
C ASN A 57 -6.64 -12.10 8.51
N VAL A 58 -5.52 -11.38 8.61
CA VAL A 58 -4.64 -11.36 9.80
C VAL A 58 -5.02 -10.19 10.69
N PHE A 59 -5.15 -10.42 12.00
CA PHE A 59 -5.37 -9.32 12.94
C PHE A 59 -4.14 -8.43 13.08
N HIS A 60 -4.32 -7.14 12.79
CA HIS A 60 -3.26 -6.16 12.87
C HIS A 60 -3.73 -4.80 13.39
N THR A 61 -2.78 -4.01 13.91
CA THR A 61 -2.89 -2.56 14.12
C THR A 61 -1.52 -1.93 13.87
N ILE A 62 -1.52 -0.66 13.46
CA ILE A 62 -0.35 0.10 13.04
C ILE A 62 -0.17 1.30 13.96
N GLU A 63 0.96 1.38 14.65
CA GLU A 63 1.37 2.57 15.39
C GLU A 63 2.41 3.32 14.54
N SER A 64 1.98 4.38 13.85
CA SER A 64 2.89 5.12 12.96
C SER A 64 3.90 5.99 13.70
N ASN A 65 3.73 6.21 15.01
CA ASN A 65 4.57 7.10 15.82
C ASN A 65 4.70 8.53 15.25
N GLY A 66 3.69 9.00 14.50
CA GLY A 66 3.72 10.31 13.84
C GLY A 66 4.40 10.31 12.46
N GLU A 67 4.81 9.13 11.96
CA GLU A 67 5.40 8.99 10.64
C GLU A 67 4.34 8.84 9.53
N ASP A 68 4.65 9.41 8.38
CA ASP A 68 3.87 9.22 7.16
C ASP A 68 4.16 7.83 6.58
N LEU A 69 3.12 7.00 6.49
CA LEU A 69 3.18 5.66 5.92
C LEU A 69 2.50 5.64 4.55
N LEU A 70 3.14 4.96 3.60
CA LEU A 70 2.49 4.45 2.40
C LEU A 70 1.81 3.14 2.75
N VAL A 71 0.49 3.10 2.61
CA VAL A 71 -0.33 1.95 2.98
C VAL A 71 -1.09 1.50 1.75
N TYR A 72 -0.52 0.53 1.04
CA TYR A 72 -1.19 -0.11 -0.07
C TYR A 72 -2.09 -1.22 0.46
N ILE A 73 -3.36 -1.16 0.07
CA ILE A 73 -4.37 -2.17 0.37
C ILE A 73 -4.76 -2.81 -0.97
N PHE A 74 -4.41 -4.07 -1.13
CA PHE A 74 -4.71 -4.86 -2.33
C PHE A 74 -5.87 -5.80 -2.06
N ASP A 75 -6.91 -5.73 -2.89
CA ASP A 75 -7.99 -6.71 -2.84
C ASP A 75 -7.43 -8.13 -3.09
N GLU A 76 -7.90 -9.10 -2.31
CA GLU A 76 -7.40 -10.47 -2.35
C GLU A 76 -7.55 -11.15 -3.71
N THR A 77 -8.53 -10.72 -4.51
CA THR A 77 -8.82 -11.31 -5.82
C THR A 77 -7.86 -10.82 -6.91
N THR A 78 -7.06 -9.80 -6.62
CA THR A 78 -6.12 -9.20 -7.58
C THR A 78 -4.90 -10.08 -7.84
N ASP A 79 -4.30 -9.94 -9.02
CA ASP A 79 -3.07 -10.66 -9.34
C ASP A 79 -1.88 -10.19 -8.50
N ILE A 80 -1.87 -8.92 -8.08
CA ILE A 80 -0.88 -8.39 -7.14
C ILE A 80 -0.95 -9.13 -5.80
N SER A 81 -2.16 -9.36 -5.28
CA SER A 81 -2.32 -10.10 -4.02
C SER A 81 -1.76 -11.53 -4.12
N LYS A 82 -1.94 -12.21 -5.27
CA LYS A 82 -1.35 -13.53 -5.53
C LYS A 82 0.17 -13.48 -5.64
N GLU A 83 0.72 -12.49 -6.34
CA GLU A 83 2.17 -12.33 -6.47
C GLU A 83 2.83 -12.04 -5.11
N ILE A 84 2.19 -11.24 -4.25
CA ILE A 84 2.64 -11.00 -2.87
C ILE A 84 2.65 -12.31 -2.07
N GLU A 85 1.58 -13.11 -2.20
CA GLU A 85 1.48 -14.41 -1.53
C GLU A 85 2.62 -15.35 -1.95
N GLU A 86 2.82 -15.55 -3.24
CA GLU A 86 3.80 -16.49 -3.78
C GLU A 86 5.24 -16.03 -3.56
N THR A 87 5.51 -14.73 -3.67
CA THR A 87 6.86 -14.17 -3.58
C THR A 87 7.33 -14.00 -2.14
N TYR A 88 6.46 -13.46 -1.28
CA TYR A 88 6.85 -12.97 0.05
C TYR A 88 6.22 -13.76 1.20
N LEU A 89 4.89 -13.84 1.26
CA LEU A 89 4.19 -14.35 2.44
C LEU A 89 4.31 -15.86 2.59
N LYS A 90 4.05 -16.63 1.52
CA LYS A 90 4.15 -18.09 1.50
C LYS A 90 3.43 -18.77 2.68
N ASN A 91 2.17 -18.40 2.88
CA ASN A 91 1.28 -18.79 3.98
C ASN A 91 1.73 -18.31 5.37
N ARG A 92 2.52 -17.23 5.45
CA ARG A 92 2.84 -16.54 6.70
C ARG A 92 1.97 -15.31 6.85
N ASP A 93 1.73 -14.92 8.10
CA ASP A 93 0.91 -13.76 8.44
C ASP A 93 1.53 -12.44 7.96
N TYR A 94 2.86 -12.37 7.93
CA TYR A 94 3.58 -11.18 7.47
C TYR A 94 4.98 -11.50 6.93
N TYR A 95 5.54 -10.53 6.21
CA TYR A 95 6.92 -10.52 5.75
C TYR A 95 7.53 -9.13 5.93
N ILE A 96 8.61 -9.03 6.71
CA ILE A 96 9.38 -7.78 6.86
C ILE A 96 10.25 -7.60 5.62
N LEU A 97 10.10 -6.47 4.95
CA LEU A 97 10.87 -6.17 3.74
C LEU A 97 12.34 -5.91 4.05
N LYS A 98 13.20 -6.25 3.09
CA LYS A 98 14.62 -5.91 3.17
C LYS A 98 14.80 -4.41 3.00
N SER A 99 15.75 -3.83 3.74
CA SER A 99 16.04 -2.40 3.75
C SER A 99 16.34 -1.85 2.35
N ASP A 100 17.00 -2.63 1.48
CA ASP A 100 17.32 -2.18 0.13
C ASP A 100 16.07 -2.02 -0.76
N ILE A 101 15.03 -2.81 -0.53
CA ILE A 101 13.74 -2.67 -1.22
C ILE A 101 13.02 -1.43 -0.70
N VAL A 102 12.99 -1.26 0.62
CA VAL A 102 12.36 -0.11 1.28
C VAL A 102 12.97 1.21 0.82
N GLU A 103 14.30 1.32 0.81
CA GLU A 103 15.01 2.52 0.37
C GLU A 103 14.78 2.86 -1.10
N LYS A 104 14.66 1.84 -1.97
CA LYS A 104 14.27 2.05 -3.38
C LYS A 104 12.85 2.63 -3.46
N ILE A 105 11.90 2.11 -2.70
CA ILE A 105 10.51 2.61 -2.69
C ILE A 105 10.46 4.05 -2.20
N LYS A 106 11.12 4.37 -1.08
CA LYS A 106 11.23 5.75 -0.54
C LYS A 106 11.81 6.69 -1.60
N THR A 107 12.88 6.29 -2.29
CA THR A 107 13.50 7.08 -3.35
C THR A 107 12.55 7.34 -4.52
N ILE A 108 11.83 6.31 -4.98
CA ILE A 108 10.83 6.43 -6.07
C ILE A 108 9.72 7.39 -5.66
N TRP A 109 9.19 7.23 -4.45
CA TRP A 109 8.09 8.06 -3.93
C TRP A 109 8.52 9.53 -3.82
N ASN A 110 9.61 9.81 -3.10
CA ASN A 110 10.08 11.17 -2.86
C ASN A 110 10.48 11.91 -4.14
N HIS A 111 10.98 11.19 -5.16
CA HIS A 111 11.31 11.79 -6.46
C HIS A 111 10.06 12.16 -7.27
N SER A 112 9.01 11.33 -7.19
CA SER A 112 7.84 11.46 -8.08
C SER A 112 6.73 12.29 -7.48
N MET A 113 6.51 12.18 -6.17
CA MET A 113 5.43 12.84 -5.44
C MET A 113 5.90 14.22 -4.95
N GLY A 114 6.14 15.11 -5.90
CA GLY A 114 6.49 16.51 -5.64
C GLY A 114 5.29 17.36 -5.21
N LYS A 115 5.56 18.60 -4.75
CA LYS A 115 4.53 19.58 -4.38
C LYS A 115 3.90 20.20 -5.64
N THR A 116 3.02 19.45 -6.30
CA THR A 116 2.16 19.98 -7.36
C THR A 116 0.70 19.88 -6.94
N SER A 117 -0.10 20.89 -7.26
CA SER A 117 -1.56 20.90 -7.07
C SER A 117 -2.33 20.52 -8.33
N ASP A 118 -1.63 20.24 -9.44
CA ASP A 118 -2.22 19.83 -10.70
C ASP A 118 -2.64 18.36 -10.62
N SER A 119 -3.95 18.11 -10.61
CA SER A 119 -4.54 16.79 -10.43
C SER A 119 -4.09 15.78 -11.49
N LYS A 120 -3.93 16.23 -12.75
CA LYS A 120 -3.50 15.35 -13.84
C LYS A 120 -2.03 14.96 -13.69
N LYS A 121 -1.18 15.89 -13.25
CA LYS A 121 0.22 15.57 -12.94
C LYS A 121 0.35 14.64 -11.74
N ILE A 122 -0.49 14.81 -10.71
CA ILE A 122 -0.55 13.89 -9.57
C ILE A 122 -0.92 12.49 -10.06
N GLU A 123 -1.91 12.38 -10.95
CA GLU A 123 -2.32 11.12 -11.53
C GLU A 123 -1.20 10.43 -12.30
N ASP A 124 -0.60 11.13 -13.26
CA ASP A 124 0.50 10.62 -14.08
C ASP A 124 1.72 10.24 -13.22
N ASN A 125 2.05 11.05 -12.20
CA ASN A 125 3.16 10.79 -11.30
C ASN A 125 2.93 9.52 -10.49
N TYR A 126 1.76 9.39 -9.86
CA TYR A 126 1.44 8.22 -9.05
C TYR A 126 1.45 6.94 -9.88
N SER A 127 0.80 6.92 -11.05
CA SER A 127 0.76 5.72 -11.90
C SER A 127 2.17 5.27 -12.29
N ASN A 128 3.06 6.20 -12.64
CA ASN A 128 4.47 5.92 -12.92
C ASN A 128 5.25 5.46 -11.67
N SER A 129 4.99 6.05 -10.50
CA SER A 129 5.62 5.64 -9.24
C SER A 129 5.20 4.24 -8.82
N TYR A 130 3.90 3.94 -8.93
CA TYR A 130 3.32 2.68 -8.56
C TYR A 130 3.94 1.52 -9.35
N GLU A 131 4.03 1.67 -10.69
CA GLU A 131 4.73 0.68 -11.53
C GLU A 131 6.19 0.46 -11.10
N LYS A 132 6.91 1.54 -10.78
CA LYS A 132 8.30 1.46 -10.30
C LYS A 132 8.40 0.78 -8.92
N ILE A 133 7.45 1.02 -8.03
CA ILE A 133 7.39 0.42 -6.68
C ILE A 133 7.14 -1.09 -6.78
N LEU A 134 6.20 -1.52 -7.62
CA LEU A 134 5.95 -2.93 -7.89
C LEU A 134 7.20 -3.63 -8.45
N ASN A 135 7.88 -2.98 -9.39
CA ASN A 135 9.15 -3.48 -9.94
C ASN A 135 10.26 -3.55 -8.88
N ALA A 136 10.35 -2.57 -7.98
CA ALA A 136 11.29 -2.60 -6.86
C ALA A 136 11.02 -3.78 -5.90
N CYS A 137 9.75 -4.14 -5.74
CA CYS A 137 9.31 -5.33 -5.01
C CYS A 137 9.42 -6.62 -5.84
N ASN A 138 9.89 -6.58 -7.09
CA ASN A 138 9.90 -7.73 -8.00
C ASN A 138 8.53 -8.43 -8.13
N LEU A 139 7.43 -7.67 -8.00
CA LEU A 139 6.07 -8.17 -8.17
C LEU A 139 5.71 -8.06 -9.65
N LYS A 140 5.41 -9.20 -10.29
CA LYS A 140 5.14 -9.24 -11.73
C LYS A 140 3.65 -9.09 -11.96
N VAL A 141 3.19 -7.85 -12.05
CA VAL A 141 1.80 -7.58 -12.37
C VAL A 141 1.57 -7.80 -13.87
N LYS A 142 0.87 -8.88 -14.21
CA LYS A 142 0.14 -8.94 -15.47
C LYS A 142 -1.05 -8.00 -15.27
N THR A 143 -1.28 -7.09 -16.21
CA THR A 143 -2.48 -6.22 -16.24
C THR A 143 -3.70 -6.99 -15.74
N PRO A 144 -4.57 -6.35 -14.91
CA PRO A 144 -5.58 -7.04 -14.14
C PRO A 144 -6.33 -8.05 -15.00
N HIS A 145 -6.47 -9.28 -14.51
CA HIS A 145 -7.21 -10.37 -15.17
C HIS A 145 -8.73 -10.13 -15.26
N ILE A 146 -9.16 -8.88 -15.46
CA ILE A 146 -10.51 -8.57 -15.84
C ILE A 146 -10.59 -8.78 -17.35
N LYS A 147 -11.10 -9.96 -17.73
CA LYS A 147 -11.37 -10.33 -19.13
C LYS A 147 -12.60 -9.61 -19.72
N ASP A 148 -13.12 -8.59 -19.04
CA ASP A 148 -14.27 -7.83 -19.46
C ASP A 148 -13.82 -6.58 -20.21
N ASP A 149 -14.08 -6.55 -21.52
CA ASP A 149 -13.71 -5.45 -22.41
C ASP A 149 -14.34 -4.10 -22.01
N ARG A 150 -15.37 -4.10 -21.16
CA ARG A 150 -15.97 -2.87 -20.59
C ARG A 150 -15.10 -2.24 -19.49
N ILE A 151 -14.19 -3.00 -18.90
CA ILE A 151 -13.30 -2.59 -17.81
C ILE A 151 -11.86 -2.39 -18.30
N LEU A 152 -11.45 -3.10 -19.37
CA LEU A 152 -10.09 -3.09 -19.93
C LEU A 152 -9.59 -1.73 -20.49
N ASN A 153 -10.49 -0.78 -20.75
CA ASN A 153 -10.09 0.53 -21.30
C ASN A 153 -9.60 1.55 -20.25
N ASP A 154 -9.64 1.17 -18.97
CA ASP A 154 -9.12 2.00 -17.90
C ASP A 154 -7.74 1.48 -17.50
N LYS A 155 -6.69 2.19 -17.94
CA LYS A 155 -5.41 2.25 -17.20
C LYS A 155 -5.73 2.47 -15.71
N PRO A 156 -4.86 2.13 -14.73
CA PRO A 156 -5.06 2.54 -13.35
C PRO A 156 -5.25 4.06 -13.33
N LYS A 157 -6.53 4.46 -13.30
CA LYS A 157 -6.97 5.83 -13.19
C LYS A 157 -7.03 6.08 -11.71
N ILE A 158 -6.37 7.14 -11.27
CA ILE A 158 -6.66 7.61 -9.92
C ILE A 158 -8.09 8.10 -9.97
N LEU A 159 -8.97 7.29 -9.40
CA LEU A 159 -10.40 7.56 -9.42
C LEU A 159 -10.62 8.93 -8.81
N PHE A 160 -10.04 9.22 -7.63
CA PHE A 160 -10.02 10.55 -7.00
C PHE A 160 -8.86 10.65 -5.99
N LYS A 161 -8.32 11.86 -5.75
CA LYS A 161 -7.49 12.19 -4.57
C LYS A 161 -8.37 12.89 -3.54
N MET A 162 -8.48 12.31 -2.34
CA MET A 162 -9.22 12.92 -1.22
C MET A 162 -8.26 13.22 -0.07
N SER A 163 -8.38 14.43 0.50
CA SER A 163 -7.81 14.76 1.80
C SER A 163 -8.90 14.58 2.85
N SER A 164 -8.73 13.62 3.75
CA SER A 164 -9.74 13.30 4.76
C SER A 164 -9.14 13.11 6.16
N LEU A 165 -9.95 13.37 7.18
CA LEU A 165 -9.74 12.90 8.55
C LEU A 165 -10.45 11.55 8.62
N ILE A 166 -9.72 10.45 8.40
CA ILE A 166 -10.32 9.11 8.46
C ILE A 166 -10.29 8.64 9.92
N TYR A 167 -11.47 8.44 10.50
CA TYR A 167 -11.65 7.52 11.63
C TYR A 167 -12.09 6.18 11.03
N LEU A 168 -11.21 5.18 11.05
CA LEU A 168 -11.57 3.82 10.63
C LEU A 168 -12.52 3.25 11.69
N ALA A 169 -13.79 3.06 11.33
CA ALA A 169 -14.73 2.30 12.15
C ALA A 169 -14.39 0.81 12.00
N ALA A 170 -14.12 0.14 13.12
CA ALA A 170 -13.91 -1.29 13.18
C ALA A 170 -15.26 -2.04 13.07
N ASP A 171 -15.28 -3.13 12.29
CA ASP A 171 -16.31 -4.17 12.30
C ASP A 171 -15.96 -5.29 13.30
#